data_AF-A0A800BYZ2-F1
#
_entry.id   AF-A0A800BYZ2-F1
#
_cell.length_a   1.000
_cell.length_b   1.000
_cell.length_c   1.000
_cell.angle_alpha   90.00
_cell.angle_beta   90.00
_cell.angle_gamma   90.00
#
_symmetry.space_group_name_H-M   'P 1'
#
loop_
_entity.id
_entity.type
_entity.pdbx_description
1 polymer ?
#
loop_
_entity_poly.entity_id
_entity_poly.type
_entity_poly.pdbx_seq_one_letter_code
_entity_poly.pdbx_strand_id
1 'polypeptide(L)'
;MNEEIVQLTLLQTIDHIIDNIDSDIQEEQEALDTKSAELADRESTIVTLTEKIEALDKERRMLEVEVSDEMVHVKDRQSKMMQVQTGREQTALLKEIEDGKKGVKEKEDKIVEIL
;
A
#
# COMPACT_ATOMS: atom_id res chain seq x y z
N MET A 1 -6.54 -73.97 4.33
CA MET A 1 -7.72 -73.43 3.62
C MET A 1 -8.53 -72.44 4.44
N ASN A 2 -9.17 -72.78 5.57
CA ASN A 2 -9.95 -71.77 6.33
C ASN A 2 -9.09 -70.67 6.97
N GLU A 3 -7.92 -70.99 7.54
CA GLU A 3 -7.03 -69.98 8.14
C GLU A 3 -6.41 -69.03 7.12
N GLU A 4 -6.03 -69.54 5.95
CA GLU A 4 -5.47 -68.74 4.86
C GLU A 4 -6.49 -67.75 4.31
N ILE A 5 -7.76 -68.15 4.22
CA ILE A 5 -8.86 -67.25 3.82
C ILE A 5 -9.07 -66.16 4.88
N VAL A 6 -9.03 -66.49 6.16
CA VAL A 6 -9.13 -65.50 7.25
C VAL A 6 -7.95 -64.51 7.19
N GLN A 7 -6.73 -64.99 6.99
CA GLN A 7 -5.56 -64.14 6.83
C GLN A 7 -5.67 -63.22 5.60
N LEU A 8 -6.19 -63.74 4.47
CA LEU A 8 -6.42 -62.94 3.28
C LEU A 8 -7.43 -61.82 3.52
N THR A 9 -8.53 -62.10 4.24
CA THR A 9 -9.53 -61.08 4.56
C THR A 9 -9.01 -60.01 5.52
N LEU A 10 -8.13 -60.39 6.46
CA LEU A 10 -7.46 -59.44 7.34
C LEU A 10 -6.50 -58.55 6.56
N LEU A 11 -5.72 -59.13 5.65
CA LEU A 11 -4.81 -58.38 4.77
C LEU A 11 -5.60 -57.38 3.91
N GLN A 12 -6.69 -57.80 3.28
CA GLN A 12 -7.56 -56.92 2.49
C GLN A 12 -8.17 -55.78 3.31
N THR A 13 -8.46 -56.02 4.59
CA THR A 13 -8.96 -54.97 5.49
C THR A 13 -7.86 -53.95 5.78
N ILE A 14 -6.62 -54.42 5.99
CA ILE A 14 -5.46 -53.55 6.20
C ILE A 14 -5.17 -52.74 4.94
N ASP A 15 -5.17 -53.37 3.77
CA ASP A 15 -4.95 -52.69 2.49
C ASP A 15 -5.98 -51.58 2.28
N HIS A 16 -7.27 -51.86 2.56
CA HIS A 16 -8.30 -50.83 2.44
C HIS A 16 -8.13 -49.67 3.43
N ILE A 17 -7.65 -49.94 4.65
CA ILE A 17 -7.32 -48.88 5.61
C ILE A 17 -6.15 -48.03 5.10
N ILE A 18 -5.12 -48.66 4.53
CA ILE A 18 -3.98 -47.94 3.94
C ILE A 18 -4.45 -47.04 2.79
N ASP A 19 -5.28 -47.57 1.87
CA ASP A 19 -5.81 -46.78 0.75
C ASP A 19 -6.59 -45.55 1.22
N ASN A 20 -7.40 -45.69 2.29
CA ASN A 20 -8.14 -44.57 2.86
C ASN A 20 -7.19 -43.54 3.49
N ILE A 21 -6.17 -43.99 4.24
CA ILE A 21 -5.18 -43.09 4.84
C ILE A 21 -4.41 -42.34 3.76
N ASP A 22 -4.01 -43.02 2.67
CA ASP A 22 -3.30 -42.38 1.56
C ASP A 22 -4.18 -41.34 0.86
N SER A 23 -5.49 -41.63 0.70
CA SER A 23 -6.46 -40.65 0.18
C SER A 23 -6.61 -39.44 1.08
N ASP A 24 -6.76 -39.65 2.40
CA ASP A 24 -6.89 -38.56 3.38
C ASP A 24 -5.62 -37.68 3.39
N ILE A 25 -4.43 -38.29 3.32
CA ILE A 25 -3.15 -37.56 3.23
C ILE A 25 -3.12 -36.72 1.97
N GLN A 26 -3.54 -37.27 0.82
CA GLN A 26 -3.53 -36.53 -0.44
C GLN A 26 -4.48 -35.32 -0.39
N GLU A 27 -5.70 -35.48 0.14
CA GLU A 27 -6.65 -34.39 0.28
C GLU A 27 -6.12 -33.26 1.18
N GLU A 28 -5.52 -33.60 2.31
CA GLU A 28 -4.90 -32.62 3.22
C GLU A 28 -3.68 -31.93 2.59
N GLN A 29 -2.88 -32.67 1.80
CA GLN A 29 -1.75 -32.11 1.06
C GLN A 29 -2.23 -31.07 0.03
N GLU A 30 -3.26 -31.38 -0.74
CA GLU A 30 -3.85 -30.47 -1.74
C GLU A 30 -4.46 -29.23 -1.06
N ALA A 31 -5.12 -29.41 0.09
CA ALA A 31 -5.64 -28.30 0.88
C ALA A 31 -4.52 -27.39 1.42
N LEU A 32 -3.42 -27.99 1.91
CA LEU A 32 -2.26 -27.25 2.40
C LEU A 32 -1.58 -26.48 1.27
N ASP A 33 -1.36 -27.10 0.12
CA ASP A 33 -0.74 -26.46 -1.05
C ASP A 33 -1.57 -25.26 -1.52
N THR A 34 -2.90 -25.40 -1.53
CA THR A 34 -3.81 -24.30 -1.85
C THR A 34 -3.67 -23.15 -0.84
N LYS A 35 -3.63 -23.45 0.46
CA LYS A 35 -3.45 -22.43 1.50
C LYS A 35 -2.09 -21.75 1.44
N SER A 36 -1.04 -22.50 1.13
CA SER A 36 0.31 -21.96 0.94
C SER A 36 0.36 -21.01 -0.27
N ALA A 37 -0.31 -21.35 -1.38
CA ALA A 37 -0.41 -20.46 -2.53
C ALA A 37 -1.20 -19.17 -2.20
N GLU A 38 -2.33 -19.27 -1.50
CA GLU A 38 -3.10 -18.12 -1.05
C GLU A 38 -2.29 -17.21 -0.11
N LEU A 39 -1.48 -17.79 0.78
CA LEU A 39 -0.60 -17.03 1.69
C LEU A 39 0.49 -16.29 0.91
N ALA A 40 1.15 -16.95 -0.03
CA ALA A 40 2.18 -16.32 -0.86
C ALA A 40 1.63 -15.13 -1.67
N ASP A 41 0.41 -15.25 -2.21
CA ASP A 41 -0.25 -14.14 -2.93
C ASP A 41 -0.58 -12.96 -1.99
N ARG A 42 -1.05 -13.25 -0.78
CA ARG A 42 -1.29 -12.23 0.25
C ARG A 42 0.00 -11.54 0.67
N GLU A 43 1.09 -12.29 0.87
CA GLU A 43 2.40 -11.74 1.20
C GLU A 43 2.90 -10.79 0.08
N SER A 44 2.78 -11.21 -1.18
CA SER A 44 3.11 -10.37 -2.33
C SER A 44 2.27 -9.08 -2.38
N THR A 45 0.98 -9.19 -2.08
CA THR A 45 0.07 -8.04 -2.00
C THR A 45 0.46 -7.09 -0.87
N ILE A 46 0.82 -7.63 0.31
CA ILE A 46 1.27 -6.83 1.45
C ILE A 46 2.55 -6.06 1.10
N VAL A 47 3.53 -6.70 0.45
CA VAL A 47 4.76 -6.04 0.01
C VAL A 47 4.43 -4.88 -0.93
N THR A 48 3.60 -5.13 -1.95
CA THR A 48 3.21 -4.11 -2.94
C THR A 48 2.48 -2.92 -2.29
N LEU A 49 1.56 -3.19 -1.37
CA LEU A 49 0.84 -2.14 -0.64
C LEU A 49 1.77 -1.34 0.28
N THR A 50 2.73 -2.02 0.94
CA THR A 50 3.72 -1.37 1.81
C THR A 50 4.60 -0.42 1.01
N GLU A 51 5.12 -0.86 -0.15
CA GLU A 51 5.89 -0.01 -1.05
C GLU A 51 5.10 1.21 -1.53
N LYS A 52 3.80 1.01 -1.85
CA LYS A 52 2.91 2.11 -2.24
C LYS A 52 2.70 3.11 -1.10
N ILE A 53 2.51 2.64 0.13
CA ILE A 53 2.36 3.49 1.31
C ILE A 53 3.64 4.30 1.54
N GLU A 54 4.82 3.69 1.44
CA GLU A 54 6.09 4.39 1.60
C GLU A 54 6.32 5.44 0.51
N ALA A 55 5.94 5.16 -0.74
CA ALA A 55 6.02 6.12 -1.83
C ALA A 55 5.10 7.33 -1.59
N LEU A 56 3.85 7.08 -1.18
CA LEU A 56 2.88 8.12 -0.87
C LEU A 56 3.29 8.96 0.35
N ASP A 57 3.84 8.36 1.40
CA ASP A 57 4.31 9.11 2.57
C ASP A 57 5.52 10.00 2.23
N LYS A 58 6.42 9.54 1.35
CA LYS A 58 7.51 10.36 0.82
C LYS A 58 6.96 11.54 0.01
N GLU A 59 6.00 11.29 -0.88
CA GLU A 59 5.35 12.33 -1.67
C GLU A 59 4.66 13.38 -0.79
N ARG A 60 3.89 12.93 0.22
CA ARG A 60 3.24 13.82 1.18
C ARG A 60 4.25 14.73 1.88
N ARG A 61 5.34 14.17 2.40
CA ARG A 61 6.39 14.95 3.09
C ARG A 61 7.06 15.96 2.16
N MET A 62 7.30 15.61 0.89
CA MET A 62 7.87 16.56 -0.07
C MET A 62 6.90 17.73 -0.32
N LEU A 63 5.61 17.44 -0.54
CA LEU A 63 4.60 18.47 -0.73
C LEU A 63 4.45 19.37 0.50
N GLU A 64 4.50 18.81 1.71
CA GLU A 64 4.45 19.58 2.97
C GLU A 64 5.64 20.57 3.07
N VAL A 65 6.84 20.14 2.67
CA VAL A 65 8.03 21.02 2.62
C VAL A 65 7.84 22.11 1.57
N GLU A 66 7.40 21.76 0.36
CA GLU A 66 7.16 22.72 -0.71
C GLU A 66 6.10 23.78 -0.33
N VAL A 67 5.03 23.36 0.36
CA VAL A 67 4.00 24.28 0.89
C VAL A 67 4.62 25.23 1.90
N SER A 68 5.45 24.72 2.82
CA SER A 68 6.13 25.53 3.83
C SER A 68 7.01 26.60 3.20
N ASP A 69 7.85 26.20 2.23
CA ASP A 69 8.76 27.10 1.53
C ASP A 69 8.00 28.17 0.72
N GLU A 70 6.93 27.78 0.03
CA GLU A 70 6.12 28.71 -0.75
C GLU A 70 5.34 29.68 0.16
N MET A 71 4.88 29.23 1.33
CA MET A 71 4.29 30.11 2.34
C MET A 71 5.29 31.13 2.90
N VAL A 72 6.56 30.74 3.09
CA VAL A 72 7.63 31.67 3.48
C VAL A 72 7.81 32.73 2.40
N HIS A 73 7.89 32.32 1.13
CA HIS A 73 7.97 33.26 0.01
C HIS A 73 6.78 34.22 -0.06
N VAL A 74 5.55 33.72 0.12
CA VAL A 74 4.35 34.56 0.15
C VAL A 74 4.42 35.59 1.28
N LYS A 75 4.88 35.20 2.48
CA LYS A 75 5.06 36.11 3.61
C LYS A 75 6.11 37.18 3.33
N ASP A 76 7.25 36.80 2.74
CA ASP A 76 8.29 37.75 2.35
C ASP A 76 7.78 38.80 1.34
N ARG A 77 6.98 38.37 0.37
CA ARG A 77 6.34 39.28 -0.61
C ARG A 77 5.33 40.21 0.05
N GLN A 78 4.54 39.70 0.99
CA GLN A 78 3.62 40.53 1.79
C GLN A 78 4.37 41.60 2.60
N SER A 79 5.47 41.23 3.26
CA SER A 79 6.31 42.19 3.99
C SER A 79 6.92 43.25 3.08
N LYS A 80 7.42 42.86 1.89
CA LYS A 80 7.92 43.83 0.89
C LYS A 80 6.83 44.78 0.41
N MET A 81 5.61 44.29 0.18
CA MET A 81 4.48 45.12 -0.26
C MET A 81 4.17 46.26 0.72
N MET A 82 4.33 46.04 2.03
CA MET A 82 4.13 47.08 3.05
C MET A 82 5.17 48.22 2.99
N GLN A 83 6.31 48.00 2.33
CA GLN A 83 7.40 48.96 2.23
C GLN A 83 7.39 49.74 0.91
N VAL A 84 6.62 49.29 -0.07
CA VAL A 84 6.62 49.83 -1.44
C VAL A 84 5.60 50.95 -1.57
N GLN A 85 6.04 52.09 -2.12
CA GLN A 85 5.23 53.31 -2.26
C GLN A 85 4.64 53.50 -3.66
N THR A 86 5.09 52.73 -4.67
CA THR A 86 4.64 52.90 -6.06
C THR A 86 3.54 51.88 -6.41
N GLY A 87 2.45 52.35 -7.03
CA GLY A 87 1.31 51.50 -7.38
C GLY A 87 1.64 50.38 -8.38
N ARG A 88 2.64 50.59 -9.25
CA ARG A 88 3.09 49.58 -10.22
C ARG A 88 3.80 48.40 -9.53
N GLU A 89 4.69 48.68 -8.58
CA GLU A 89 5.38 47.63 -7.81
C GLU A 89 4.41 46.92 -6.85
N GLN A 90 3.46 47.65 -6.25
CA GLN A 90 2.39 47.04 -5.45
C GLN A 90 1.55 46.05 -6.28
N THR A 91 1.17 46.41 -7.50
CA THR A 91 0.38 45.54 -8.38
C THR A 91 1.17 44.28 -8.77
N ALA A 92 2.48 44.42 -9.03
CA ALA A 92 3.33 43.27 -9.33
C ALA A 92 3.45 42.31 -8.13
N LEU A 93 3.65 42.87 -6.92
CA LEU A 93 3.73 42.07 -5.69
C LEU A 93 2.41 41.38 -5.35
N LEU A 94 1.26 42.05 -5.56
CA LEU A 94 -0.05 41.42 -5.38
C LEU A 94 -0.22 40.19 -6.27
N LYS A 95 0.20 40.31 -7.54
CA LYS A 95 0.15 39.17 -8.47
C LYS A 95 1.05 38.02 -8.00
N GLU A 96 2.29 38.30 -7.60
CA GLU A 96 3.20 37.26 -7.06
C GLU A 96 2.62 36.58 -5.80
N ILE A 97 1.94 37.34 -4.93
CA ILE A 97 1.28 36.81 -3.73
C ILE A 97 0.10 35.91 -4.10
N GLU A 98 -0.73 36.31 -5.07
CA GLU A 98 -1.87 35.51 -5.53
C GLU A 98 -1.41 34.22 -6.22
N ASP A 99 -0.41 34.30 -7.08
CA ASP A 99 0.18 33.14 -7.76
C ASP A 99 0.76 32.15 -6.74
N GLY A 100 1.52 32.64 -5.75
CA GLY A 100 2.07 31.79 -4.68
C GLY A 100 0.99 31.17 -3.77
N LYS A 101 -0.07 31.92 -3.43
CA LYS A 101 -1.20 31.36 -2.67
C LYS A 101 -1.95 30.29 -3.45
N LYS A 102 -2.07 30.45 -4.76
CA LYS A 102 -2.69 29.44 -5.64
C LYS A 102 -1.82 28.17 -5.67
N GLY A 103 -0.51 28.31 -5.82
CA GLY A 103 0.44 27.19 -5.77
C GLY A 103 0.37 26.41 -4.45
N VAL A 104 0.34 27.11 -3.32
CA VAL A 104 0.12 26.49 -1.99
C VAL A 104 -1.18 25.69 -1.96
N LYS A 105 -2.29 26.28 -2.40
CA LYS A 105 -3.59 25.62 -2.38
C LYS A 105 -3.61 24.35 -3.23
N GLU A 106 -3.04 24.39 -4.43
CA GLU A 106 -2.95 23.22 -5.31
C GLU A 106 -2.13 22.08 -4.69
N LYS A 107 -1.08 22.40 -3.94
CA LYS A 107 -0.27 21.40 -3.21
C LYS A 107 -0.99 20.88 -1.97
N GLU A 108 -1.71 21.73 -1.24
CA GLU A 108 -2.57 21.30 -0.13
C GLU A 108 -3.68 20.34 -0.60
N ASP A 109 -4.32 20.63 -1.74
CA ASP A 109 -5.33 19.75 -2.33
C ASP A 109 -4.71 18.37 -2.67
N LYS A 110 -3.50 18.33 -3.23
CA LYS A 110 -2.76 17.07 -3.47
C LYS A 110 -2.40 16.32 -2.19
N ILE A 111 -2.02 17.02 -1.12
CA ILE A 111 -1.77 16.40 0.19
C ILE A 111 -3.04 15.73 0.69
N VAL A 112 -4.21 16.36 0.53
CA VAL A 112 -5.49 15.78 0.93
C VAL A 112 -5.84 14.55 0.08
N GLU A 113 -5.52 14.53 -1.22
CA GLU A 113 -5.72 13.35 -2.07
C GLU A 113 -4.86 12.14 -1.67
N ILE A 114 -3.72 12.37 -1.00
CA ILE A 114 -2.81 11.32 -0.53
C ILE A 114 -3.25 10.73 0.82
N LEU A 115 -4.01 11.49 1.63
CA LEU A 115 -4.51 11.09 2.95
C LEU A 115 -5.77 10.21 2.89
#